data_AF-A0A0W0SRH6-F1
#
_entry.id   AF-A0A0W0SRH6-F1
#
_cell.length_a   1.000
_cell.length_b   1.000
_cell.length_c   1.000
_cell.angle_alpha   90.00
_cell.angle_beta   90.00
_cell.angle_gamma   90.00
#
_symmetry.space_group_name_H-M   'P 1'
#
loop_
_entity.id
_entity.type
_entity.pdbx_description
1 polymer ?
#
loop_
_entity_poly.entity_id
_entity_poly.type
_entity_poly.pdbx_seq_one_letter_code
_entity_poly.pdbx_strand_id
1 'polypeptide(L)'
;MSKEKWIKELKSASEINTEKLQNLAKPFAVYAKTDPRANGRLGVRRDFRSDDKEMNKANKKLWSDKENPSWDDIDKINGTISSGPKPYRGVRYIRDFENMKSELARPDAYAKDSPFLHNLEQTAEICLRHLEILHECHQKWILAYESREEHGDDEENYVWMIHNIKDLTKKVDKFSADLEECADYFHESSLRVPLPNDSLESSLERLGTNYQAAYQSMSSFWRWVKKLFQQGERDLEVQFLQTLSQTEGCTDSIRIRAVELVHNKIMDEYFGSSSLFGSGSRLKNILGLLAQKRVEVEMGEEDELFSFIDEHHLELPPELSAYYESVKPQVLEF
;
A
#
# COMPACT_ATOMS: atom_id res chain seq x y z
N MET A 1 -14.10 29.13 -21.75
CA MET A 1 -13.53 27.84 -22.22
C MET A 1 -14.67 27.07 -22.86
N SER A 2 -14.51 26.33 -23.97
CA SER A 2 -15.64 25.64 -24.60
C SER A 2 -16.05 24.38 -23.83
N LYS A 3 -17.33 24.00 -23.91
CA LYS A 3 -17.87 22.77 -23.30
C LYS A 3 -17.12 21.51 -23.72
N GLU A 4 -16.75 21.41 -25.00
CA GLU A 4 -15.92 20.32 -25.51
C GLU A 4 -14.58 20.19 -24.76
N LYS A 5 -13.93 21.33 -24.45
CA LYS A 5 -12.66 21.33 -23.71
C LYS A 5 -12.86 20.90 -22.25
N TRP A 6 -13.95 21.33 -21.62
CA TRP A 6 -14.33 20.87 -20.27
C TRP A 6 -14.59 19.37 -20.22
N ILE A 7 -15.35 18.83 -21.17
CA ILE A 7 -15.63 17.38 -21.26
C ILE A 7 -14.33 16.59 -21.41
N LYS A 8 -13.40 17.05 -22.27
CA LYS A 8 -12.10 16.40 -22.45
C LYS A 8 -11.30 16.35 -21.14
N GLU A 9 -11.27 17.45 -20.38
CA GLU A 9 -10.57 17.50 -19.10
C GLU A 9 -11.22 16.59 -18.05
N LEU A 10 -12.56 16.58 -17.95
CA LEU A 10 -13.30 15.70 -17.06
C LEU A 10 -13.03 14.21 -17.37
N LYS A 11 -13.08 13.83 -18.66
CA LYS A 11 -12.76 12.46 -19.11
C LYS A 11 -11.32 12.08 -18.77
N SER A 12 -10.36 12.97 -19.02
CA SER A 12 -8.95 12.74 -18.68
C SER A 12 -8.74 12.54 -17.18
N ALA A 13 -9.38 13.34 -16.34
CA ALA A 13 -9.28 13.20 -14.88
C ALA A 13 -9.97 11.92 -14.38
N SER A 14 -11.11 11.56 -14.98
CA SER A 14 -11.81 10.32 -14.72
C SER A 14 -10.97 9.10 -15.08
N GLU A 15 -10.22 9.13 -16.19
CA GLU A 15 -9.40 7.99 -16.62
C GLU A 15 -8.30 7.64 -15.61
N ILE A 16 -7.70 8.64 -14.96
CA ILE A 16 -6.74 8.44 -13.87
C ILE A 16 -7.36 7.60 -12.74
N ASN A 17 -8.61 7.91 -12.36
CA ASN A 17 -9.31 7.14 -11.32
C ASN A 17 -9.68 5.73 -11.81
N THR A 18 -10.03 5.56 -13.09
CA THR A 18 -10.28 4.25 -13.71
C THR A 18 -9.05 3.35 -13.55
N GLU A 19 -7.87 3.83 -13.94
CA GLU A 19 -6.63 3.06 -13.87
C GLU A 19 -6.28 2.69 -12.42
N LYS A 20 -6.34 3.65 -11.49
CA LYS A 20 -6.04 3.42 -10.06
C LYS A 20 -6.99 2.40 -9.45
N LEU A 21 -8.30 2.55 -9.66
CA LEU A 21 -9.30 1.62 -9.11
C LEU A 21 -9.18 0.22 -9.73
N GLN A 22 -8.93 0.11 -11.03
CA GLN A 22 -8.69 -1.19 -11.68
C GLN A 22 -7.46 -1.90 -11.11
N ASN A 23 -6.38 -1.15 -10.87
CA ASN A 23 -5.19 -1.70 -10.23
C ASN A 23 -5.49 -2.18 -8.81
N LEU A 24 -6.21 -1.39 -8.01
CA LEU A 24 -6.62 -1.76 -6.65
C LEU A 24 -7.65 -2.89 -6.59
N ALA A 25 -8.44 -3.14 -7.64
CA ALA A 25 -9.48 -4.17 -7.67
C ALA A 25 -8.99 -5.59 -8.01
N LYS A 26 -7.82 -5.71 -8.66
CA LYS A 26 -7.14 -6.98 -8.97
C LYS A 26 -7.06 -7.99 -7.79
N PRO A 27 -6.84 -7.61 -6.52
CA PRO A 27 -6.62 -8.53 -5.38
C PRO A 27 -7.91 -9.05 -4.84
N PHE A 28 -8.89 -8.16 -4.71
CA PHE A 28 -10.21 -8.51 -4.22
C PHE A 28 -10.84 -9.55 -5.15
N ALA A 29 -10.56 -9.46 -6.45
CA ALA A 29 -10.92 -10.49 -7.42
C ALA A 29 -10.19 -11.84 -7.22
N VAL A 30 -8.91 -11.84 -6.83
CA VAL A 30 -8.14 -13.07 -6.56
C VAL A 30 -8.55 -13.69 -5.23
N TYR A 31 -8.75 -12.88 -4.19
CA TYR A 31 -9.20 -13.30 -2.87
C TYR A 31 -10.58 -13.97 -2.92
N ALA A 32 -11.56 -13.33 -3.58
CA ALA A 32 -12.90 -13.90 -3.77
C ALA A 32 -12.88 -15.24 -4.54
N LYS A 33 -11.90 -15.42 -5.43
CA LYS A 33 -11.68 -16.66 -6.19
C LYS A 33 -11.08 -17.79 -5.35
N THR A 34 -10.41 -17.45 -4.26
CA THR A 34 -9.78 -18.38 -3.32
C THR A 34 -10.58 -18.56 -2.03
N ASP A 35 -11.89 -18.23 -2.04
CA ASP A 35 -12.77 -18.28 -0.86
C ASP A 35 -12.31 -19.38 0.13
N PRO A 36 -11.81 -18.99 1.32
CA PRO A 36 -11.26 -19.93 2.29
C PRO A 36 -12.29 -20.95 2.80
N ARG A 37 -13.58 -20.77 2.49
CA ARG A 37 -14.67 -21.71 2.80
C ARG A 37 -15.04 -22.64 1.64
N ALA A 38 -14.49 -22.43 0.44
CA ALA A 38 -14.85 -23.23 -0.74
C ALA A 38 -13.99 -24.51 -0.84
N ASN A 39 -14.55 -25.62 -0.36
CA ASN A 39 -14.04 -26.96 -0.65
C ASN A 39 -14.38 -27.36 -2.10
N GLY A 40 -13.48 -27.13 -3.06
CA GLY A 40 -13.58 -27.81 -4.35
C GLY A 40 -12.89 -27.14 -5.55
N ARG A 41 -12.02 -27.91 -6.22
CA ARG A 41 -11.49 -27.64 -7.56
C ARG A 41 -12.53 -28.11 -8.59
N LEU A 42 -13.12 -27.20 -9.36
CA LEU A 42 -13.34 -27.34 -10.82
C LEU A 42 -14.28 -26.23 -11.34
N GLY A 43 -13.77 -25.49 -12.33
CA GLY A 43 -14.56 -24.91 -13.41
C GLY A 43 -15.69 -23.95 -13.05
N VAL A 44 -15.37 -22.69 -12.76
CA VAL A 44 -16.37 -21.61 -12.87
C VAL A 44 -15.75 -20.47 -13.69
N ARG A 45 -16.38 -20.19 -14.85
CA ARG A 45 -16.20 -18.94 -15.60
C ARG A 45 -16.54 -17.78 -14.67
N ARG A 46 -15.54 -16.96 -14.35
CA ARG A 46 -15.59 -15.92 -13.32
C ARG A 46 -15.98 -14.58 -13.96
N ASP A 47 -17.22 -14.13 -13.72
CA ASP A 47 -17.53 -12.70 -13.78
C ASP A 47 -17.01 -12.06 -12.48
N PHE A 48 -16.20 -11.02 -12.66
CA PHE A 48 -15.40 -10.37 -11.63
C PHE A 48 -16.25 -9.38 -10.82
N ARG A 49 -17.14 -9.87 -9.96
CA ARG A 49 -17.81 -9.01 -8.98
C ARG A 49 -17.85 -9.72 -7.63
N SER A 50 -17.26 -9.03 -6.64
CA SER A 50 -17.36 -9.26 -5.20
C SER A 50 -18.63 -9.99 -4.80
N ASP A 51 -18.52 -11.00 -3.95
CA ASP A 51 -19.66 -11.68 -3.34
C ASP A 51 -20.30 -10.83 -2.23
N ASP A 52 -19.96 -9.55 -2.14
CA ASP A 52 -20.69 -8.58 -1.33
C ASP A 52 -22.05 -8.29 -1.96
N LYS A 53 -22.97 -9.21 -1.65
CA LYS A 53 -24.39 -9.11 -1.96
C LYS A 53 -24.98 -7.80 -1.46
N GLU A 54 -24.43 -7.18 -0.41
CA GLU A 54 -24.91 -5.90 0.09
C GLU A 54 -24.51 -4.76 -0.84
N MET A 55 -23.22 -4.64 -1.20
CA MET A 55 -22.74 -3.58 -2.11
C MET A 55 -23.30 -3.73 -3.52
N ASN A 56 -23.40 -4.96 -4.04
CA ASN A 56 -24.05 -5.20 -5.34
C ASN A 56 -25.55 -4.87 -5.31
N LYS A 57 -26.25 -5.23 -4.22
CA LYS A 57 -27.67 -4.89 -4.04
C LYS A 57 -27.86 -3.38 -3.88
N ALA A 58 -26.95 -2.71 -3.17
CA ALA A 58 -26.95 -1.27 -3.01
C ALA A 58 -26.71 -0.58 -4.34
N ASN A 59 -25.68 -0.98 -5.11
CA ASN A 59 -25.40 -0.42 -6.44
C ASN A 59 -26.59 -0.65 -7.38
N LYS A 60 -27.11 -1.89 -7.43
CA LYS A 60 -28.31 -2.19 -8.21
C LYS A 60 -29.49 -1.33 -7.81
N LYS A 61 -29.69 -1.04 -6.51
CA LYS A 61 -30.78 -0.16 -6.03
C LYS A 61 -30.55 1.31 -6.39
N LEU A 62 -29.30 1.78 -6.44
CA LEU A 62 -28.99 3.14 -6.89
C LEU A 62 -29.37 3.33 -8.36
N TRP A 63 -29.18 2.29 -9.17
CA TRP A 63 -29.37 2.35 -10.63
C TRP A 63 -30.62 1.63 -11.16
N SER A 64 -31.47 1.03 -10.30
CA SER A 64 -32.43 -0.02 -10.69
C SER A 64 -33.45 0.37 -11.76
N ASP A 65 -33.64 1.66 -12.01
CA ASP A 65 -34.65 2.18 -12.94
C ASP A 65 -34.06 3.22 -13.90
N LYS A 66 -32.72 3.31 -14.03
CA LYS A 66 -32.03 4.41 -14.72
C LYS A 66 -30.87 3.94 -15.58
N GLU A 67 -31.19 3.28 -16.70
CA GLU A 67 -30.19 2.86 -17.69
C GLU A 67 -29.49 4.08 -18.32
N ASN A 68 -30.24 5.15 -18.59
CA ASN A 68 -29.76 6.47 -19.03
C ASN A 68 -30.24 7.55 -18.05
N PRO A 69 -29.54 7.76 -16.91
CA PRO A 69 -29.96 8.73 -15.91
C PRO A 69 -29.82 10.16 -16.44
N SER A 70 -30.82 11.00 -16.18
CA SER A 70 -30.74 12.44 -16.44
C SER A 70 -29.75 13.14 -15.49
N TRP A 71 -29.43 14.41 -15.76
CA TRP A 71 -28.60 15.22 -14.85
C TRP A 71 -29.11 15.19 -13.40
N ASP A 72 -30.40 15.47 -13.21
CA ASP A 72 -31.05 15.50 -11.88
C ASP A 72 -31.03 14.12 -11.20
N ASP A 73 -31.15 13.06 -12.00
CA ASP A 73 -31.05 11.69 -11.49
C ASP A 73 -29.68 11.40 -10.91
N ILE A 74 -28.62 11.84 -11.60
CA ILE A 74 -27.23 11.63 -11.20
C ILE A 74 -26.91 12.49 -9.99
N ASP A 75 -27.34 13.75 -9.98
CA ASP A 75 -27.11 14.64 -8.84
C ASP A 75 -27.74 14.08 -7.55
N LYS A 76 -28.98 13.57 -7.64
CA LYS A 76 -29.64 12.88 -6.53
C LYS A 76 -28.90 11.62 -6.08
N ILE A 77 -28.36 10.85 -7.02
CA ILE A 77 -27.58 9.64 -6.72
C ILE A 77 -26.24 10.02 -6.07
N ASN A 78 -25.53 11.01 -6.59
CA ASN A 78 -24.29 11.53 -6.02
C ASN A 78 -24.52 12.06 -4.60
N GLY A 79 -25.60 12.81 -4.39
CA GLY A 79 -26.05 13.24 -3.07
C GLY A 79 -26.29 12.06 -2.12
N THR A 80 -26.91 10.98 -2.59
CA THR A 80 -27.14 9.75 -1.81
C THR A 80 -25.82 9.05 -1.47
N ILE A 81 -24.89 8.95 -2.43
CA ILE A 81 -23.58 8.32 -2.23
C ILE A 81 -22.76 9.11 -1.20
N SER A 82 -22.81 10.44 -1.29
CA SER A 82 -22.03 11.37 -0.48
C SER A 82 -22.58 11.56 0.94
N SER A 83 -23.91 11.59 1.11
CA SER A 83 -24.56 11.83 2.42
C SER A 83 -24.83 10.55 3.23
N GLY A 84 -24.93 9.39 2.56
CA GLY A 84 -25.12 8.09 3.21
C GLY A 84 -26.44 7.88 3.97
N PRO A 85 -27.62 8.29 3.45
CA PRO A 85 -28.89 7.93 4.07
C PRO A 85 -29.19 6.44 3.87
N LYS A 86 -29.80 5.81 4.88
CA LYS A 86 -30.17 4.39 4.82
C LYS A 86 -31.00 4.10 3.55
N PRO A 87 -30.71 3.02 2.81
CA PRO A 87 -29.85 1.89 3.20
C PRO A 87 -28.37 2.02 2.82
N TYR A 88 -27.95 3.03 2.05
CA TYR A 88 -26.56 3.17 1.63
C TYR A 88 -25.77 3.97 2.67
N ARG A 89 -24.69 3.41 3.21
CA ARG A 89 -23.95 4.05 4.32
C ARG A 89 -23.00 5.18 3.85
N GLY A 90 -22.76 5.29 2.54
CA GLY A 90 -21.97 6.37 1.93
C GLY A 90 -20.56 6.47 2.50
N VAL A 91 -20.15 7.69 2.84
CA VAL A 91 -18.84 8.01 3.43
C VAL A 91 -18.49 7.22 4.70
N ARG A 92 -19.46 6.57 5.35
CA ARG A 92 -19.20 5.69 6.50
C ARG A 92 -18.37 4.47 6.12
N TYR A 93 -18.42 3.99 4.88
CA TYR A 93 -17.59 2.86 4.46
C TYR A 93 -16.09 3.18 4.51
N ILE A 94 -15.71 4.40 4.10
CA ILE A 94 -14.34 4.90 4.22
C ILE A 94 -13.96 4.97 5.71
N ARG A 95 -14.83 5.56 6.53
CA ARG A 95 -14.58 5.69 7.98
C ARG A 95 -14.48 4.34 8.69
N ASP A 96 -15.27 3.34 8.30
CA ASP A 96 -15.21 2.01 8.89
C ASP A 96 -13.83 1.39 8.65
N PHE A 97 -13.29 1.51 7.44
CA PHE A 97 -11.94 1.06 7.13
C PHE A 97 -10.87 1.85 7.91
N GLU A 98 -10.96 3.18 7.93
CA GLU A 98 -10.05 4.03 8.71
C GLU A 98 -10.05 3.69 10.21
N ASN A 99 -11.21 3.37 10.77
CA ASN A 99 -11.36 2.96 12.16
C ASN A 99 -10.69 1.59 12.41
N MET A 100 -10.96 0.60 11.56
CA MET A 100 -10.32 -0.72 11.65
C MET A 100 -8.80 -0.62 11.51
N LYS A 101 -8.32 0.21 10.58
CA LYS A 101 -6.90 0.54 10.45
C LYS A 101 -6.33 1.15 11.74
N SER A 102 -7.04 2.09 12.34
CA SER A 102 -6.61 2.74 13.59
C SER A 102 -6.59 1.77 14.78
N GLU A 103 -7.46 0.77 14.78
CA GLU A 103 -7.44 -0.30 15.78
C GLU A 103 -6.22 -1.21 15.62
N LEU A 104 -5.76 -1.47 14.39
CA LEU A 104 -4.52 -2.22 14.12
C LEU A 104 -3.29 -1.56 14.75
N ALA A 105 -3.28 -0.23 14.86
CA ALA A 105 -2.18 0.55 15.43
C ALA A 105 -2.09 0.49 16.97
N ARG A 106 -3.07 -0.10 17.66
CA ARG A 106 -3.08 -0.10 19.14
C ARG A 106 -2.06 -1.12 19.68
N PRO A 107 -1.27 -0.78 20.71
CA PRO A 107 -0.27 -1.68 21.31
C PRO A 107 -0.82 -3.02 21.81
N ASP A 108 -2.09 -3.04 22.21
CA ASP A 108 -2.81 -4.22 22.70
C ASP A 108 -3.73 -4.86 21.65
N ALA A 109 -3.66 -4.39 20.39
CA ALA A 109 -4.43 -5.00 19.32
C ALA A 109 -3.95 -6.45 19.15
N TYR A 110 -4.83 -7.40 19.43
CA TYR A 110 -4.65 -8.80 19.10
C TYR A 110 -4.69 -8.95 17.56
N ALA A 111 -3.67 -8.44 16.86
CA ALA A 111 -3.49 -8.59 15.41
C ALA A 111 -3.28 -10.04 14.97
N LYS A 112 -3.29 -10.98 15.93
CA LYS A 112 -3.29 -12.43 15.73
C LYS A 112 -4.69 -13.05 15.75
N ASP A 113 -5.74 -12.29 16.09
CA ASP A 113 -7.11 -12.77 16.03
C ASP A 113 -7.58 -12.81 14.57
N SER A 114 -7.69 -14.02 14.04
CA SER A 114 -8.23 -14.32 12.71
C SER A 114 -9.54 -13.57 12.37
N PRO A 115 -10.48 -13.35 13.31
CA PRO A 115 -11.68 -12.55 13.04
C PRO A 115 -11.40 -11.07 12.74
N PHE A 116 -10.43 -10.45 13.41
CA PHE A 116 -10.11 -9.03 13.19
C PHE A 116 -9.53 -8.82 11.80
N LEU A 117 -8.58 -9.67 11.40
CA LEU A 117 -7.96 -9.62 10.07
C LEU A 117 -9.00 -9.79 8.96
N HIS A 118 -9.92 -10.74 9.13
CA HIS A 118 -11.01 -10.94 8.18
C HIS A 118 -11.93 -9.73 8.09
N ASN A 119 -12.27 -9.10 9.22
CA ASN A 119 -13.09 -7.89 9.23
C ASN A 119 -12.38 -6.70 8.58
N LEU A 120 -11.06 -6.55 8.76
CA LEU A 120 -10.27 -5.52 8.10
C LEU A 120 -10.24 -5.73 6.58
N GLU A 121 -9.99 -6.96 6.12
CA GLU A 121 -10.04 -7.31 4.69
C GLU A 121 -11.42 -7.01 4.09
N GLN A 122 -12.49 -7.38 4.79
CA GLN A 122 -13.86 -7.13 4.34
C GLN A 122 -14.20 -5.63 4.29
N THR A 123 -13.80 -4.86 5.31
CA THR A 123 -14.03 -3.40 5.31
C THR A 123 -13.21 -2.67 4.25
N ALA A 124 -11.99 -3.15 3.96
CA ALA A 124 -11.20 -2.66 2.83
C ALA A 124 -11.90 -2.93 1.49
N GLU A 125 -12.48 -4.12 1.31
CA GLU A 125 -13.24 -4.46 0.11
C GLU A 125 -14.46 -3.55 -0.06
N ILE A 126 -15.26 -3.40 1.00
CA ILE A 126 -16.45 -2.54 1.00
C ILE A 126 -16.06 -1.08 0.67
N CYS A 127 -14.97 -0.58 1.25
CA CYS A 127 -14.44 0.74 0.96
C CYS A 127 -14.09 0.88 -0.53
N LEU A 128 -13.37 -0.09 -1.12
CA LEU A 128 -13.04 -0.07 -2.55
C LEU A 128 -14.31 -0.06 -3.41
N ARG A 129 -15.30 -0.92 -3.10
CA ARG A 129 -16.57 -0.94 -3.84
C ARG A 129 -17.32 0.39 -3.75
N HIS A 130 -17.26 1.06 -2.59
CA HIS A 130 -17.83 2.39 -2.43
C HIS A 130 -17.15 3.41 -3.37
N LEU A 131 -15.81 3.38 -3.47
CA LEU A 131 -15.05 4.25 -4.36
C LEU A 131 -15.35 3.96 -5.84
N GLU A 132 -15.52 2.68 -6.22
CA GLU A 132 -15.94 2.28 -7.57
C GLU A 132 -17.34 2.81 -7.92
N ILE A 133 -18.30 2.75 -6.98
CA ILE A 133 -19.67 3.28 -7.18
C ILE A 133 -19.64 4.81 -7.34
N LEU A 134 -18.82 5.50 -6.54
CA LEU A 134 -18.65 6.95 -6.67
C LEU A 134 -18.03 7.31 -8.03
N HIS A 135 -17.05 6.52 -8.49
CA HIS A 135 -16.46 6.66 -9.83
C HIS A 135 -17.47 6.42 -10.95
N GLU A 136 -18.26 5.34 -10.87
CA GLU A 136 -19.35 5.04 -11.81
C GLU A 136 -20.33 6.21 -11.90
N CYS A 137 -20.68 6.82 -10.76
CA CYS A 137 -21.53 8.00 -10.71
C CYS A 137 -20.91 9.18 -11.47
N HIS A 138 -19.63 9.48 -11.26
CA HIS A 138 -18.93 10.55 -11.98
C HIS A 138 -18.84 10.28 -13.49
N GLN A 139 -18.59 9.04 -13.91
CA GLN A 139 -18.57 8.68 -15.34
C GLN A 139 -19.93 8.91 -16.00
N LYS A 140 -21.02 8.47 -15.36
CA LYS A 140 -22.39 8.74 -15.84
C LYS A 140 -22.68 10.23 -15.85
N TRP A 141 -22.15 10.99 -14.89
CA TRP A 141 -22.28 12.45 -14.85
C TRP A 141 -21.69 13.15 -16.05
N ILE A 142 -20.47 12.74 -16.44
CA ILE A 142 -19.80 13.25 -17.63
C ILE A 142 -20.62 12.95 -18.88
N LEU A 143 -21.21 11.76 -18.99
CA LEU A 143 -22.07 11.40 -20.12
C LEU A 143 -23.33 12.26 -20.18
N ALA A 144 -24.01 12.48 -19.04
CA ALA A 144 -25.17 13.36 -18.99
C ALA A 144 -24.80 14.81 -19.34
N TYR A 145 -23.67 15.30 -18.83
CA TYR A 145 -23.15 16.63 -19.13
C TYR A 145 -22.87 16.82 -20.63
N GLU A 146 -22.23 15.83 -21.25
CA GLU A 146 -21.90 15.80 -22.68
C GLU A 146 -23.16 15.79 -23.55
N SER A 147 -24.22 15.09 -23.12
CA SER A 147 -25.48 14.99 -23.84
C SER A 147 -26.41 16.21 -23.68
N ARG A 148 -26.18 17.05 -22.66
CA ARG A 148 -27.01 18.23 -22.37
C ARG A 148 -26.69 19.35 -23.38
N GLU A 149 -27.69 20.14 -23.77
CA GLU A 149 -27.45 21.36 -24.54
C GLU A 149 -26.58 22.36 -23.75
N GLU A 150 -25.93 23.30 -24.44
CA GLU A 150 -25.16 24.35 -23.75
C GLU A 150 -26.10 25.25 -22.94
N HIS A 151 -25.73 25.51 -21.69
CA HIS A 151 -26.50 26.35 -20.78
C HIS A 151 -25.59 27.35 -20.05
N GLY A 152 -26.19 28.40 -19.49
CA GLY A 152 -25.46 29.45 -18.77
C GLY A 152 -24.75 28.98 -17.50
N ASP A 153 -25.07 27.79 -16.99
CA ASP A 153 -24.51 27.16 -15.78
C ASP A 153 -23.36 26.17 -16.09
N ASP A 154 -22.96 25.99 -17.36
CA ASP A 154 -21.97 24.99 -17.75
C ASP A 154 -20.59 25.19 -17.08
N GLU A 155 -20.17 26.44 -16.84
CA GLU A 155 -18.91 26.71 -16.13
C GLU A 155 -18.96 26.26 -14.66
N GLU A 156 -20.07 26.56 -13.96
CA GLU A 156 -20.28 26.15 -12.58
C GLU A 156 -20.35 24.62 -12.46
N ASN A 157 -21.11 23.99 -13.36
CA ASN A 157 -21.23 22.53 -13.45
C ASN A 157 -19.86 21.88 -13.68
N TYR A 158 -19.08 22.41 -14.63
CA TYR A 158 -17.73 21.92 -14.89
C TYR A 158 -16.84 22.02 -13.66
N VAL A 159 -16.75 23.21 -13.03
CA VAL A 159 -15.90 23.46 -11.85
C VAL A 159 -16.23 22.50 -10.72
N TRP A 160 -17.53 22.26 -10.50
CA TRP A 160 -17.96 21.38 -9.44
C TRP A 160 -17.72 19.90 -9.78
N MET A 161 -17.95 19.45 -11.02
CA MET A 161 -17.65 18.07 -11.43
C MET A 161 -16.14 17.77 -11.34
N ILE A 162 -15.27 18.65 -11.84
CA ILE A 162 -13.82 18.43 -11.78
C ILE A 162 -13.32 18.42 -10.34
N HIS A 163 -13.94 19.22 -9.44
CA HIS A 163 -13.65 19.17 -8.01
C HIS A 163 -13.98 17.79 -7.43
N ASN A 164 -15.17 17.25 -7.69
CA ASN A 164 -15.59 15.92 -7.19
C ASN A 164 -14.69 14.79 -7.73
N ILE A 165 -14.29 14.86 -9.01
CA ILE A 165 -13.38 13.86 -9.59
C ILE A 165 -12.00 13.91 -8.93
N LYS A 166 -11.45 15.12 -8.70
CA LYS A 166 -10.17 15.30 -8.01
C LYS A 166 -10.23 14.89 -6.55
N ASP A 167 -11.37 15.13 -5.88
CA ASP A 167 -11.60 14.67 -4.51
C ASP A 167 -11.66 13.14 -4.42
N LEU A 168 -12.30 12.48 -5.39
CA LEU A 168 -12.23 11.02 -5.53
C LEU A 168 -10.79 10.55 -5.72
N THR A 169 -9.98 11.21 -6.55
CA THR A 169 -8.55 10.86 -6.72
C THR A 169 -7.83 10.88 -5.38
N LYS A 170 -8.01 11.92 -4.57
CA LYS A 170 -7.42 12.02 -3.22
C LYS A 170 -7.87 10.88 -2.30
N LYS A 171 -9.16 10.52 -2.35
CA LYS A 171 -9.71 9.39 -1.57
C LYS A 171 -9.10 8.05 -1.98
N VAL A 172 -8.94 7.82 -3.29
CA VAL A 172 -8.31 6.61 -3.83
C VAL A 172 -6.84 6.55 -3.43
N ASP A 173 -6.11 7.66 -3.53
CA ASP A 173 -4.70 7.74 -3.13
C ASP A 173 -4.52 7.48 -1.64
N LYS A 174 -5.38 8.09 -0.81
CA LYS A 174 -5.40 7.83 0.63
C LYS A 174 -5.71 6.37 0.93
N PHE A 175 -6.73 5.77 0.30
CA PHE A 175 -7.06 4.37 0.50
C PHE A 175 -5.91 3.43 0.09
N SER A 176 -5.23 3.76 -1.02
CA SER A 176 -4.05 3.05 -1.50
C SER A 176 -2.91 3.09 -0.46
N ALA A 177 -2.58 4.28 0.05
CA ALA A 177 -1.57 4.45 1.09
C ALA A 177 -1.97 3.72 2.40
N ASP A 178 -3.25 3.81 2.79
CA ASP A 178 -3.77 3.14 3.98
C ASP A 178 -3.68 1.60 3.86
N LEU A 179 -3.86 1.04 2.67
CA LEU A 179 -3.66 -0.40 2.40
C LEU A 179 -2.19 -0.81 2.48
N GLU A 180 -1.30 -0.01 1.91
CA GLU A 180 0.15 -0.20 1.97
C GLU A 180 0.63 -0.22 3.43
N GLU A 181 0.22 0.77 4.23
CA GLU A 181 0.54 0.84 5.66
C GLU A 181 0.08 -0.42 6.42
N CYS A 182 -1.12 -0.94 6.13
CA CYS A 182 -1.60 -2.18 6.74
C CYS A 182 -0.74 -3.39 6.35
N ALA A 183 -0.39 -3.51 5.07
CA ALA A 183 0.44 -4.60 4.58
C ALA A 183 1.83 -4.60 5.21
N ASP A 184 2.42 -3.41 5.38
CA ASP A 184 3.69 -3.21 6.08
C ASP A 184 3.61 -3.63 7.54
N TYR A 185 2.55 -3.21 8.24
CA TYR A 185 2.30 -3.64 9.60
C TYR A 185 2.27 -5.16 9.70
N PHE A 186 1.51 -5.85 8.85
CA PHE A 186 1.44 -7.32 8.90
C PHE A 186 2.79 -7.97 8.61
N HIS A 187 3.58 -7.35 7.74
CA HIS A 187 4.89 -7.87 7.38
C HIS A 187 5.87 -7.79 8.55
N GLU A 188 5.85 -6.68 9.27
CA GLU A 188 6.87 -6.42 10.26
C GLU A 188 6.43 -6.77 11.69
N SER A 189 5.12 -6.86 11.95
CA SER A 189 4.55 -7.09 13.30
C SER A 189 5.11 -8.31 14.02
N SER A 190 5.57 -9.33 13.28
CA SER A 190 6.15 -10.55 13.84
C SER A 190 7.68 -10.52 14.01
N LEU A 191 8.36 -9.48 13.50
CA LEU A 191 9.81 -9.32 13.64
C LEU A 191 10.17 -9.17 15.12
N ARG A 192 11.17 -9.91 15.57
CA ARG A 192 11.61 -9.87 16.96
C ARG A 192 12.80 -8.94 17.11
N VAL A 193 12.80 -8.17 18.21
CA VAL A 193 13.97 -7.40 18.60
C VAL A 193 15.09 -8.39 18.97
N PRO A 194 16.31 -8.22 18.46
CA PRO A 194 17.47 -9.03 18.85
C PRO A 194 17.70 -8.97 20.37
N LEU A 195 18.18 -10.07 20.96
CA LEU A 195 18.56 -10.06 22.38
C LEU A 195 19.89 -9.31 22.55
N PRO A 196 20.14 -8.68 23.72
CA PRO A 196 21.36 -7.91 23.95
C PRO A 196 22.64 -8.69 23.65
N ASN A 197 22.68 -9.97 24.06
CA ASN A 197 23.87 -10.82 23.95
C ASN A 197 23.98 -11.60 22.63
N ASP A 198 23.07 -11.38 21.68
CA ASP A 198 23.13 -12.06 20.38
C ASP A 198 24.34 -11.55 19.57
N SER A 199 25.10 -12.43 18.90
CA SER A 199 26.10 -11.96 17.93
C SER A 199 25.42 -11.24 16.76
N LEU A 200 26.15 -10.34 16.08
CA LEU A 200 25.59 -9.62 14.92
C LEU A 200 25.18 -10.59 13.82
N GLU A 201 26.04 -11.57 13.53
CA GLU A 201 25.78 -12.65 12.59
C GLU A 201 24.47 -13.41 12.90
N SER A 202 24.33 -13.90 14.14
CA SER A 202 23.13 -14.63 14.57
C SER A 202 21.88 -13.77 14.57
N SER A 203 22.03 -12.45 14.74
CA SER A 203 20.93 -11.50 14.70
C SER A 203 20.45 -11.25 13.26
N LEU A 204 21.37 -11.11 12.32
CA LEU A 204 21.07 -10.91 10.89
C LEU A 204 20.48 -12.18 10.25
N GLU A 205 21.00 -13.36 10.58
CA GLU A 205 20.42 -14.63 10.11
C GLU A 205 18.96 -14.80 10.58
N ARG A 206 18.70 -14.53 11.87
CA ARG A 206 17.34 -14.58 12.42
C ARG A 206 16.45 -13.51 11.83
N LEU A 207 16.98 -12.31 11.56
CA LEU A 207 16.23 -11.25 10.92
C LEU A 207 15.73 -11.71 9.55
N GLY A 208 16.61 -12.23 8.69
CA GLY A 208 16.24 -12.75 7.37
C GLY A 208 15.20 -13.86 7.44
N THR A 209 15.41 -14.84 8.31
CA THR A 209 14.47 -15.96 8.51
C THR A 209 13.09 -15.46 8.99
N ASN A 210 13.07 -14.57 9.98
CA ASN A 210 11.81 -14.04 10.53
C ASN A 210 11.09 -13.15 9.51
N TYR A 211 11.83 -12.37 8.72
CA TYR A 211 11.27 -11.50 7.68
C TYR A 211 10.56 -12.32 6.60
N GLN A 212 11.23 -13.38 6.10
CA GLN A 212 10.62 -14.29 5.14
C GLN A 212 9.43 -15.05 5.72
N ALA A 213 9.52 -15.53 6.98
CA ALA A 213 8.42 -16.22 7.64
C ALA A 213 7.21 -15.30 7.84
N ALA A 214 7.45 -14.03 8.20
CA ALA A 214 6.40 -13.03 8.36
C ALA A 214 5.63 -12.82 7.06
N TYR A 215 6.36 -12.69 5.94
CA TYR A 215 5.76 -12.61 4.62
C TYR A 215 4.87 -13.82 4.32
N GLN A 216 5.37 -15.04 4.54
CA GLN A 216 4.62 -16.27 4.25
C GLN A 216 3.40 -16.46 5.15
N SER A 217 3.42 -15.89 6.35
CA SER A 217 2.32 -15.99 7.33
C SER A 217 1.11 -15.10 7.02
N MET A 218 1.30 -14.08 6.17
CA MET A 218 0.21 -13.20 5.72
C MET A 218 -0.84 -13.94 4.90
N SER A 219 -2.07 -13.43 4.93
CA SER A 219 -3.11 -13.87 3.99
C SER A 219 -2.67 -13.61 2.53
N SER A 220 -3.25 -14.35 1.59
CA SER A 220 -2.99 -14.14 0.16
C SER A 220 -3.31 -12.71 -0.28
N PHE A 221 -4.31 -12.08 0.36
CA PHE A 221 -4.67 -10.69 0.14
C PHE A 221 -3.54 -9.74 0.54
N TRP A 222 -3.07 -9.79 1.80
CA TRP A 222 -2.04 -8.86 2.30
C TRP A 222 -0.68 -9.09 1.64
N ARG A 223 -0.31 -10.34 1.31
CA ARG A 223 0.88 -10.60 0.49
C ARG A 223 0.80 -9.92 -0.87
N TRP A 224 -0.39 -9.92 -1.48
CA TRP A 224 -0.57 -9.23 -2.74
C TRP A 224 -0.51 -7.72 -2.57
N VAL A 225 -1.16 -7.17 -1.53
CA VAL A 225 -1.13 -5.72 -1.26
C VAL A 225 0.34 -5.30 -1.13
N LYS A 226 1.14 -6.05 -0.37
CA LYS A 226 2.59 -5.84 -0.31
C LYS A 226 3.27 -5.96 -1.68
N LYS A 227 2.83 -6.84 -2.60
CA LYS A 227 3.37 -6.97 -3.98
C LYS A 227 3.25 -5.68 -4.76
N LEU A 228 2.08 -5.05 -4.67
CA LEU A 228 1.81 -3.84 -5.43
C LEU A 228 2.72 -2.69 -5.04
N PHE A 229 2.91 -2.56 -3.74
CA PHE A 229 3.45 -1.35 -3.18
C PHE A 229 4.98 -1.44 -3.07
N GLN A 230 5.51 -2.56 -2.59
CA GLN A 230 6.96 -2.75 -2.44
C GLN A 230 7.29 -4.24 -2.34
N GLN A 231 7.34 -4.94 -3.47
CA GLN A 231 8.02 -6.25 -3.52
C GLN A 231 9.24 -6.21 -4.41
N GLY A 232 10.38 -6.45 -3.76
CA GLY A 232 11.70 -6.47 -4.34
C GLY A 232 12.66 -5.89 -3.32
N GLU A 233 12.65 -4.59 -3.18
CA GLU A 233 13.59 -3.78 -2.42
C GLU A 233 13.91 -4.27 -0.99
N ARG A 234 12.95 -4.24 -0.06
CA ARG A 234 13.22 -4.59 1.35
C ARG A 234 13.60 -6.06 1.55
N ASP A 235 12.98 -6.96 0.80
CA ASP A 235 13.34 -8.37 0.81
C ASP A 235 14.78 -8.57 0.32
N LEU A 236 15.17 -7.87 -0.76
CA LEU A 236 16.52 -7.91 -1.31
C LEU A 236 17.55 -7.28 -0.37
N GLU A 237 17.20 -6.21 0.34
CA GLU A 237 18.07 -5.59 1.36
C GLU A 237 18.31 -6.52 2.54
N VAL A 238 17.26 -7.17 3.06
CA VAL A 238 17.38 -8.14 4.15
C VAL A 238 18.16 -9.38 3.68
N GLN A 239 17.93 -9.86 2.44
CA GLN A 239 18.72 -10.94 1.84
C GLN A 239 20.18 -10.55 1.63
N PHE A 240 20.45 -9.31 1.23
CA PHE A 240 21.79 -8.77 1.11
C PHE A 240 22.50 -8.80 2.47
N LEU A 241 21.88 -8.28 3.54
CA LEU A 241 22.44 -8.31 4.89
C LEU A 241 22.72 -9.74 5.37
N GLN A 242 21.80 -10.67 5.10
CA GLN A 242 21.98 -12.08 5.46
C GLN A 242 23.14 -12.72 4.68
N THR A 243 23.20 -12.49 3.36
CA THR A 243 24.24 -13.04 2.48
C THR A 243 25.61 -12.50 2.86
N LEU A 244 25.75 -11.18 2.95
CA LEU A 244 26.98 -10.50 3.35
C LEU A 244 27.48 -11.01 4.70
N SER A 245 26.58 -11.18 5.67
CA SER A 245 26.94 -11.68 7.01
C SER A 245 27.47 -13.12 7.00
N GLN A 246 27.04 -13.94 6.04
CA GLN A 246 27.43 -15.35 5.90
C GLN A 246 28.65 -15.54 4.99
N THR A 247 29.07 -14.50 4.27
CA THR A 247 30.26 -14.53 3.43
C THR A 247 31.52 -14.72 4.28
N GLU A 248 32.38 -15.64 3.85
CA GLU A 248 33.66 -15.91 4.51
C GLU A 248 34.50 -14.62 4.61
N GLY A 249 35.12 -14.38 5.76
CA GLY A 249 35.88 -13.15 6.00
C GLY A 249 35.05 -11.94 6.44
N CYS A 250 33.71 -12.04 6.49
CA CYS A 250 32.88 -10.94 6.98
C CYS A 250 33.11 -10.69 8.48
N THR A 251 33.66 -9.51 8.79
CA THR A 251 33.89 -9.03 10.15
C THR A 251 32.67 -8.28 10.68
N ASP A 252 32.60 -8.08 12.00
CA ASP A 252 31.50 -7.32 12.59
C ASP A 252 31.53 -5.83 12.19
N SER A 253 32.70 -5.26 11.87
CA SER A 253 32.81 -3.90 11.33
C SER A 253 32.10 -3.78 9.97
N ILE A 254 32.31 -4.76 9.08
CA ILE A 254 31.64 -4.85 7.77
C ILE A 254 30.13 -5.03 7.95
N ARG A 255 29.70 -5.93 8.85
CA ARG A 255 28.27 -6.14 9.14
C ARG A 255 27.60 -4.87 9.66
N ILE A 256 28.23 -4.13 10.58
CA ILE A 256 27.70 -2.86 11.11
C ILE A 256 27.52 -1.84 10.00
N ARG A 257 28.54 -1.63 9.15
CA ARG A 257 28.46 -0.67 8.05
C ARG A 257 27.33 -1.03 7.08
N ALA A 258 27.15 -2.32 6.79
CA ALA A 258 26.04 -2.78 5.95
C ALA A 258 24.67 -2.53 6.62
N VAL A 259 24.55 -2.79 7.93
CA VAL A 259 23.33 -2.48 8.70
C VAL A 259 23.04 -0.98 8.70
N GLU A 260 24.05 -0.13 8.94
CA GLU A 260 23.91 1.33 8.92
C GLU A 260 23.47 1.83 7.54
N LEU A 261 24.02 1.28 6.45
CA LEU A 261 23.64 1.63 5.09
C LEU A 261 22.14 1.38 4.83
N VAL A 262 21.67 0.17 5.12
CA VAL A 262 20.26 -0.19 4.93
C VAL A 262 19.35 0.61 5.87
N HIS A 263 19.75 0.77 7.14
CA HIS A 263 19.02 1.58 8.11
C HIS A 263 18.82 3.03 7.63
N ASN A 264 19.90 3.67 7.15
CA ASN A 264 19.87 5.06 6.73
C ASN A 264 19.05 5.25 5.45
N LYS A 265 19.13 4.31 4.49
CA LYS A 265 18.22 4.29 3.34
C LYS A 265 16.76 4.23 3.78
N ILE A 266 16.42 3.33 4.71
CA ILE A 266 15.04 3.23 5.24
C ILE A 266 14.62 4.52 5.94
N MET A 267 15.52 5.14 6.71
CA MET A 267 15.26 6.40 7.40
C MET A 267 14.98 7.57 6.45
N ASP A 268 15.72 7.66 5.35
CA ASP A 268 15.64 8.76 4.38
C ASP A 268 14.46 8.61 3.41
N GLU A 269 13.92 7.40 3.27
CA GLU A 269 12.68 7.17 2.54
C GLU A 269 11.45 7.70 3.30
N TYR A 270 10.39 8.09 2.57
CA TYR A 270 9.16 8.70 3.13
C TYR A 270 8.51 7.84 4.24
N PHE A 271 8.70 6.51 4.18
CA PHE A 271 8.26 5.52 5.18
C PHE A 271 9.12 5.46 6.46
N GLY A 272 10.33 6.00 6.45
CA GLY A 272 11.23 6.09 7.60
C GLY A 272 10.81 7.12 8.63
N SER A 273 10.06 8.14 8.19
CA SER A 273 9.54 9.20 9.04
C SER A 273 8.23 8.78 9.72
N SER A 274 8.08 9.15 11.00
CA SER A 274 6.99 8.75 11.90
C SER A 274 5.59 8.79 11.28
N SER A 275 5.06 7.64 10.87
CA SER A 275 3.67 7.48 10.39
C SER A 275 2.68 7.37 11.54
N LEU A 276 1.38 7.44 11.22
CA LEU A 276 0.24 7.28 12.16
C LEU A 276 0.26 5.96 12.96
N PHE A 277 1.07 4.97 12.52
CA PHE A 277 1.38 3.73 13.24
C PHE A 277 2.53 3.87 14.26
N GLY A 278 2.90 5.09 14.63
CA GLY A 278 3.48 5.41 15.94
C GLY A 278 4.96 5.04 16.17
N SER A 279 5.66 4.38 15.24
CA SER A 279 7.11 4.12 15.42
C SER A 279 7.96 4.04 14.15
N GLY A 280 7.39 4.29 12.95
CA GLY A 280 8.07 3.95 11.69
C GLY A 280 8.29 2.44 11.54
N SER A 281 8.97 2.02 10.47
CA SER A 281 9.28 0.61 10.20
C SER A 281 9.94 -0.07 11.43
N ARG A 282 9.42 -1.23 11.82
CA ARG A 282 10.01 -2.08 12.85
C ARG A 282 11.30 -2.73 12.37
N LEU A 283 11.43 -3.00 11.07
CA LEU A 283 12.73 -3.38 10.49
C LEU A 283 13.76 -2.26 10.73
N LYS A 284 13.42 -1.01 10.40
CA LYS A 284 14.25 0.16 10.69
C LYS A 284 14.66 0.23 12.15
N ASN A 285 13.72 0.07 13.09
CA ASN A 285 14.03 0.11 14.52
C ASN A 285 14.96 -1.03 14.94
N ILE A 286 14.78 -2.24 14.40
CA ILE A 286 15.67 -3.37 14.65
C ILE A 286 17.08 -3.09 14.11
N LEU A 287 17.19 -2.58 12.87
CA LEU A 287 18.47 -2.23 12.27
C LEU A 287 19.16 -1.10 13.04
N GLY A 288 18.42 -0.11 13.52
CA GLY A 288 18.94 0.96 14.37
C GLY A 288 19.50 0.44 15.70
N LEU A 289 18.86 -0.56 16.32
CA LEU A 289 19.38 -1.23 17.52
C LEU A 289 20.64 -2.06 17.21
N LEU A 290 20.68 -2.73 16.07
CA LEU A 290 21.87 -3.47 15.64
C LEU A 290 23.05 -2.54 15.32
N ALA A 291 22.80 -1.39 14.69
CA ALA A 291 23.82 -0.38 14.42
C ALA A 291 24.46 0.18 15.70
N GLN A 292 23.72 0.24 16.82
CA GLN A 292 24.27 0.69 18.12
C GLN A 292 25.39 -0.20 18.67
N LYS A 293 25.49 -1.47 18.21
CA LYS A 293 26.59 -2.36 18.57
C LYS A 293 27.94 -1.90 18.02
N ARG A 294 27.97 -0.86 17.17
CA ARG A 294 29.19 -0.15 16.78
C ARG A 294 30.08 0.26 17.95
N VAL A 295 29.51 0.55 19.11
CA VAL A 295 30.29 0.92 20.31
C VAL A 295 31.11 -0.26 20.86
N GLU A 296 30.73 -1.49 20.52
CA GLU A 296 31.31 -2.74 21.02
C GLU A 296 32.30 -3.38 20.03
N VAL A 297 32.43 -2.82 18.82
CA VAL A 297 33.20 -3.41 17.71
C VAL A 297 34.37 -2.51 17.31
N GLU A 298 35.54 -3.10 17.12
CA GLU A 298 36.69 -2.41 16.54
C GLU A 298 36.42 -2.13 15.06
N MET A 299 36.34 -0.85 14.71
CA MET A 299 36.02 -0.44 13.34
C MET A 299 37.27 -0.43 12.47
N GLY A 300 37.22 -1.14 11.35
CA GLY A 300 38.21 -1.06 10.28
C GLY A 300 38.10 0.22 9.45
N GLU A 301 38.85 0.26 8.34
CA GLU A 301 38.91 1.38 7.41
C GLU A 301 37.54 1.81 6.88
N GLU A 302 37.42 3.06 6.42
CA GLU A 302 36.12 3.60 5.98
C GLU A 302 35.51 2.86 4.78
N ASP A 303 36.36 2.42 3.86
CA ASP A 303 35.96 1.73 2.63
C ASP A 303 35.96 0.20 2.75
N GLU A 304 36.15 -0.35 3.95
CA GLU A 304 36.24 -1.80 4.18
C GLU A 304 35.01 -2.56 3.65
N LEU A 305 33.81 -1.99 3.80
CA LEU A 305 32.57 -2.58 3.25
C LEU A 305 32.61 -2.67 1.72
N PHE A 306 33.14 -1.63 1.05
CA PHE A 306 33.20 -1.57 -0.40
C PHE A 306 34.20 -2.60 -0.94
N SER A 307 35.41 -2.60 -0.38
CA SER A 307 36.43 -3.59 -0.76
C SER A 307 35.93 -5.02 -0.57
N PHE A 308 35.19 -5.28 0.52
CA PHE A 308 34.60 -6.59 0.77
C PHE A 308 33.52 -6.98 -0.24
N ILE A 309 32.60 -6.06 -0.56
CA ILE A 309 31.55 -6.31 -1.56
C ILE A 309 32.16 -6.63 -2.92
N ASP A 310 33.18 -5.87 -3.34
CA ASP A 310 33.85 -6.06 -4.63
C ASP A 310 34.66 -7.37 -4.67
N GLU A 311 35.44 -7.64 -3.62
CA GLU A 311 36.28 -8.85 -3.51
C GLU A 311 35.43 -10.13 -3.56
N HIS A 312 34.26 -10.11 -2.92
CA HIS A 312 33.36 -11.26 -2.86
C HIS A 312 32.25 -11.24 -3.93
N HIS A 313 32.26 -10.25 -4.83
CA HIS A 313 31.27 -10.08 -5.90
C HIS A 313 29.81 -10.12 -5.40
N LEU A 314 29.54 -9.45 -4.28
CA LEU A 314 28.20 -9.38 -3.71
C LEU A 314 27.33 -8.37 -4.48
N GLU A 315 26.14 -8.80 -4.90
CA GLU A 315 25.21 -7.91 -5.60
C GLU A 315 24.45 -7.01 -4.61
N LEU A 316 24.60 -5.70 -4.75
CA LEU A 316 23.76 -4.72 -4.05
C LEU A 316 22.38 -4.61 -4.75
N PRO A 317 21.28 -4.57 -3.99
CA PRO A 317 19.96 -4.24 -4.54
C PRO A 317 20.00 -2.91 -5.30
N PRO A 318 19.27 -2.75 -6.43
CA PRO A 318 19.40 -1.59 -7.31
C PRO A 318 19.22 -0.23 -6.62
N GLU A 319 18.18 -0.02 -5.81
CA GLU A 319 18.03 1.28 -5.13
C GLU A 319 18.97 1.40 -3.92
N LEU A 320 19.41 0.30 -3.30
CA LEU A 320 20.45 0.35 -2.26
C LEU A 320 21.78 0.80 -2.85
N SER A 321 22.12 0.31 -4.04
CA SER A 321 23.27 0.76 -4.82
C SER A 321 23.13 2.24 -5.20
N ALA A 322 21.97 2.66 -5.72
CA ALA A 322 21.74 4.06 -6.05
C ALA A 322 21.83 5.00 -4.83
N TYR A 323 21.28 4.57 -3.69
CA TYR A 323 21.40 5.30 -2.43
C TYR A 323 22.86 5.38 -1.98
N TYR A 324 23.58 4.26 -2.01
CA TYR A 324 24.99 4.20 -1.64
C TYR A 324 25.84 5.19 -2.43
N GLU A 325 25.69 5.26 -3.76
CA GLU A 325 26.39 6.22 -4.60
C GLU A 325 26.08 7.69 -4.25
N SER A 326 24.89 7.96 -3.71
CA SER A 326 24.51 9.32 -3.29
C SER A 326 25.12 9.76 -1.95
N VAL A 327 25.49 8.81 -1.09
CA VAL A 327 26.04 9.07 0.26
C VAL A 327 27.53 8.75 0.37
N LYS A 328 28.12 8.07 -0.61
CA LYS A 328 29.56 7.79 -0.64
C LYS A 328 30.34 9.12 -0.64
N PRO A 329 31.37 9.26 0.22
CA PRO A 329 32.29 10.40 0.12
C PRO A 329 32.90 10.41 -1.29
N GLN A 330 32.71 11.49 -2.05
CA GLN A 330 33.43 11.64 -3.31
C GLN A 330 34.92 11.69 -2.98
N VAL A 331 35.65 10.62 -3.34
CA VAL A 331 37.10 10.66 -3.37
C VAL A 331 37.46 11.71 -4.42
N LEU A 332 37.84 12.90 -3.97
CA LEU A 332 38.47 13.89 -4.82
C LEU A 332 39.81 13.29 -5.24
N GLU A 333 39.84 12.73 -6.46
CA GLU A 333 41.10 12.44 -7.15
C GLU A 333 41.85 13.77 -7.30
N PHE A 334 42.95 13.92 -6.54
CA PHE A 334 43.87 15.05 -6.63
C PHE A 334 45.07 14.72 -7.52
#